data_AF-A0A2D5T3Q6-F1
#
_entry.id   AF-A0A2D5T3Q6-F1
#
_cell.length_a   1.000
_cell.length_b   1.000
_cell.length_c   1.000
_cell.angle_alpha   90.00
_cell.angle_beta   90.00
_cell.angle_gamma   90.00
#
_symmetry.space_group_name_H-M   'P 1'
#
loop_
_entity.id
_entity.type
_entity.pdbx_description
1 polymer ?
#
loop_
_entity_poly.entity_id
_entity_poly.type
_entity_poly.pdbx_seq_one_letter_code
_entity_poly.pdbx_strand_id
1 'polypeptide(L)'
;MKTTTLIASVFLALTFNAAANTAEQEIKTTDFNTFYDTQVANSDCGGYWDERRVRVCDYRTELTDVAYKTCHYKLMYAHSNSTAPAWETKTVLASNSCPASWTIPGPYGHAPGGVYIHQHDTFFTQQESKTVAYNCRWETRSVWVPNGGEFCPIEPNK
;
A
#
# COMPACT_ATOMS: atom_id res chain seq x y z
N MET A 1 59.09 39.26 -13.33
CA MET A 1 58.66 38.80 -11.98
C MET A 1 57.33 38.10 -12.12
N LYS A 2 57.20 36.91 -11.51
CA LYS A 2 56.00 36.07 -11.52
C LYS A 2 54.90 36.70 -10.66
N THR A 3 53.66 36.62 -11.11
CA THR A 3 52.48 36.45 -10.24
C THR A 3 51.44 35.60 -10.98
N THR A 4 50.75 34.79 -10.19
CA THR A 4 50.16 33.49 -10.53
C THR A 4 48.64 33.54 -10.27
N THR A 5 47.86 32.77 -11.05
CA THR A 5 46.55 32.13 -10.74
C THR A 5 45.35 33.03 -10.38
N LEU A 6 44.12 32.82 -10.88
CA LEU A 6 43.26 31.64 -10.70
C LEU A 6 42.20 31.53 -11.83
N ILE A 7 42.08 30.33 -12.40
CA ILE A 7 40.98 29.93 -13.30
C ILE A 7 39.81 29.49 -12.41
N ALA A 8 38.64 30.12 -12.57
CA ALA A 8 37.40 29.65 -11.98
C ALA A 8 36.48 29.11 -13.09
N SER A 9 36.53 27.79 -13.27
CA SER A 9 35.65 27.03 -14.15
C SER A 9 34.28 26.90 -13.47
N VAL A 10 33.24 27.53 -14.00
CA VAL A 10 31.86 27.25 -13.61
C VAL A 10 31.32 26.19 -14.56
N PHE A 11 31.36 24.94 -14.10
CA PHE A 11 30.60 23.83 -14.67
C PHE A 11 29.12 24.04 -14.32
N LEU A 12 28.31 24.44 -15.30
CA LEU A 12 26.85 24.34 -15.19
C LEU A 12 26.43 23.06 -15.94
N ALA A 13 26.35 21.96 -15.21
CA ALA A 13 25.89 20.69 -15.73
C ALA A 13 24.37 20.75 -15.97
N LEU A 14 23.99 20.74 -17.25
CA LEU A 14 22.67 20.28 -17.69
C LEU A 14 22.67 18.75 -17.68
N THR A 15 21.71 18.10 -17.03
CA THR A 15 20.72 17.22 -17.68
C THR A 15 19.81 16.51 -16.67
N PHE A 16 18.60 16.26 -17.18
CA PHE A 16 17.39 15.77 -16.54
C PHE A 16 17.51 14.36 -15.94
N ASN A 17 16.75 14.11 -14.88
CA ASN A 17 15.87 12.94 -14.84
C ASN A 17 14.60 13.34 -14.09
N ALA A 18 13.56 13.67 -14.85
CA ALA A 18 12.21 13.64 -14.34
C ALA A 18 11.95 12.20 -13.88
N ALA A 19 11.79 12.00 -12.57
CA ALA A 19 11.26 10.76 -12.05
C ALA A 19 9.87 10.60 -12.67
N ALA A 20 9.76 9.72 -13.67
CA ALA A 20 8.49 9.28 -14.19
C ALA A 20 7.78 8.51 -13.06
N ASN A 21 7.02 9.24 -12.24
CA ASN A 21 5.98 8.70 -11.38
C ASN A 21 4.93 8.06 -12.30
N THR A 22 5.24 6.86 -12.78
CA THR A 22 4.23 5.96 -13.30
C THR A 22 3.48 5.48 -12.08
N ALA A 23 2.23 5.90 -11.95
CA ALA A 23 1.30 5.29 -11.01
C ALA A 23 1.33 3.78 -11.28
N GLU A 24 1.95 3.04 -10.37
CA GLU A 24 2.06 1.59 -10.44
C GLU A 24 0.62 1.07 -10.30
N GLN A 25 0.00 0.69 -11.42
CA GLN A 25 -1.28 -0.01 -11.39
C GLN A 25 -1.10 -1.25 -10.52
N GLU A 26 -2.01 -1.46 -9.58
CA GLU A 26 -1.98 -2.58 -8.65
C GLU A 26 -1.88 -3.90 -9.43
N ILE A 27 -0.75 -4.59 -9.29
CA ILE A 27 -0.52 -5.88 -9.93
C ILE A 27 -1.38 -6.91 -9.20
N LYS A 28 -2.49 -7.30 -9.82
CA LYS A 28 -3.27 -8.45 -9.35
C LYS A 28 -2.51 -9.73 -9.70
N THR A 29 -2.14 -10.47 -8.66
CA THR A 29 -1.42 -11.74 -8.81
C THR A 29 -2.38 -12.89 -8.53
N THR A 30 -2.38 -13.90 -9.39
CA THR A 30 -3.15 -15.15 -9.19
C THR A 30 -2.22 -16.33 -9.46
N ASP A 31 -2.51 -17.50 -8.88
CA ASP A 31 -1.75 -18.71 -9.20
C ASP A 31 -2.04 -19.19 -10.63
N PHE A 32 -1.11 -20.00 -11.16
CA PHE A 32 -1.17 -20.48 -12.54
C PHE A 32 -2.39 -21.36 -12.81
N ASN A 33 -2.78 -22.25 -11.88
CA ASN A 33 -3.87 -23.18 -12.13
C ASN A 33 -5.19 -22.42 -12.19
N THR A 34 -5.44 -21.52 -11.24
CA THR A 34 -6.63 -20.65 -11.26
C THR A 34 -6.67 -19.80 -12.53
N PHE A 35 -5.53 -19.23 -12.96
CA PHE A 35 -5.46 -18.49 -14.21
C PHE A 35 -5.80 -19.37 -15.42
N TYR A 36 -5.21 -20.56 -15.50
CA TYR A 36 -5.41 -21.48 -16.61
C TYR A 36 -6.88 -21.90 -16.71
N ASP A 37 -7.47 -22.33 -15.59
CA ASP A 37 -8.84 -22.83 -15.55
C ASP A 37 -9.87 -21.72 -15.86
N THR A 38 -9.64 -20.49 -15.38
CA THR A 38 -10.60 -19.39 -15.54
C THR A 38 -10.44 -18.61 -16.83
N GLN A 39 -9.22 -18.49 -17.38
CA GLN A 39 -8.93 -17.62 -18.53
C GLN A 39 -8.58 -18.39 -19.81
N VAL A 40 -7.88 -19.52 -19.71
CA VAL A 40 -7.29 -20.23 -20.87
C VAL A 40 -8.14 -21.42 -21.29
N ALA A 41 -8.61 -22.23 -20.34
CA ALA A 41 -9.36 -23.46 -20.59
C ALA A 41 -10.88 -23.29 -20.52
N ASN A 42 -11.37 -22.14 -20.04
CA ASN A 42 -12.79 -21.85 -19.95
C ASN A 42 -13.38 -21.57 -21.34
N SER A 43 -14.44 -22.30 -21.72
CA SER A 43 -15.09 -22.18 -23.02
C SER A 43 -15.70 -20.80 -23.28
N ASP A 44 -16.08 -20.09 -22.22
CA ASP A 44 -16.68 -18.76 -22.30
C ASP A 44 -15.62 -17.64 -22.25
N CYS A 45 -14.36 -18.01 -21.98
CA CYS A 45 -13.22 -17.11 -21.88
C CYS A 45 -12.20 -17.46 -22.95
N GLY A 46 -12.21 -16.69 -24.04
CA GLY A 46 -11.27 -16.87 -25.13
C GLY A 46 -10.08 -15.93 -25.05
N GLY A 47 -8.99 -16.32 -25.70
CA GLY A 47 -7.83 -15.47 -25.89
C GLY A 47 -6.79 -16.16 -26.77
N TYR A 48 -5.63 -15.54 -26.87
CA TYR A 48 -4.51 -16.11 -27.59
C TYR A 48 -3.19 -15.75 -26.91
N TRP A 49 -2.16 -16.56 -27.17
CA TRP A 49 -0.80 -16.25 -26.75
C TRP A 49 -0.14 -15.34 -27.78
N ASP A 50 0.42 -14.24 -27.31
CA ASP A 50 1.12 -13.25 -28.14
C ASP A 50 2.50 -12.95 -27.56
N GLU A 51 3.51 -12.83 -28.41
CA GLU A 51 4.85 -12.46 -27.96
C GLU A 51 4.97 -10.94 -27.86
N ARG A 52 5.12 -10.44 -26.63
CA ARG A 52 5.21 -9.02 -26.38
C ARG A 52 6.48 -8.67 -25.65
N ARG A 53 6.98 -7.47 -25.96
CA ARG A 53 8.05 -6.85 -25.19
C ARG A 53 7.45 -6.32 -23.89
N VAL A 54 7.73 -6.99 -22.79
CA VAL A 54 7.21 -6.67 -21.45
C VAL A 54 8.35 -6.25 -20.53
N ARG A 55 8.04 -5.37 -19.57
CA ARG A 55 8.99 -4.98 -18.53
C ARG A 55 8.89 -5.98 -17.39
N VAL A 56 9.96 -6.72 -17.16
CA VAL A 56 10.09 -7.70 -16.07
C VAL A 56 11.02 -7.12 -15.02
N CYS A 57 10.62 -7.17 -13.76
CA CYS A 57 11.44 -6.74 -12.62
C CYS A 57 11.66 -7.93 -11.67
N ASP A 58 12.84 -7.96 -11.06
CA ASP A 58 13.08 -8.80 -9.90
C ASP A 58 12.58 -8.01 -8.66
N TYR A 59 12.21 -8.70 -7.58
CA TYR A 59 11.67 -8.04 -6.38
C TYR A 59 12.50 -8.41 -5.17
N ARG A 60 12.81 -7.41 -4.34
CA ARG A 60 13.50 -7.60 -3.06
C ARG A 60 12.69 -7.01 -1.93
N THR A 61 12.93 -7.52 -0.74
CA THR A 61 12.41 -6.95 0.49
C THR A 61 13.35 -5.87 0.99
N GLU A 62 12.81 -4.68 1.24
CA GLU A 62 13.51 -3.59 1.93
C GLU A 62 12.80 -3.28 3.24
N LEU A 63 13.56 -2.85 4.24
CA LEU A 63 13.02 -2.32 5.49
C LEU A 63 12.89 -0.81 5.34
N THR A 64 11.69 -0.29 5.56
CA THR A 64 11.42 1.14 5.53
C THR A 64 10.86 1.59 6.88
N ASP A 65 11.30 2.75 7.34
CA ASP A 65 10.82 3.35 8.57
C ASP A 65 9.45 3.99 8.31
N VAL A 66 8.42 3.45 8.96
CA VAL A 66 7.05 3.95 8.88
C VAL A 66 6.70 4.65 10.20
N ALA A 67 6.21 5.88 10.08
CA ALA A 67 5.78 6.66 11.23
C ALA A 67 4.33 6.31 11.60
N TYR A 68 4.14 5.94 12.85
CA TYR A 68 2.86 5.62 13.47
C TYR A 68 2.55 6.58 14.60
N LYS A 69 1.27 6.65 14.95
CA LYS A 69 0.83 7.23 16.21
C LYS A 69 -0.21 6.35 16.88
N THR A 70 -0.12 6.32 18.20
CA THR A 70 -1.10 5.72 19.08
C THR A 70 -2.00 6.82 19.61
N CYS A 71 -3.27 6.75 19.26
CA CYS A 71 -4.33 7.61 19.77
C CYS A 71 -4.80 7.05 21.12
N HIS A 72 -4.73 7.83 22.19
CA HIS A 72 -5.18 7.42 23.53
C HIS A 72 -6.57 7.95 23.82
N TYR A 73 -7.45 7.08 24.32
CA TYR A 73 -8.84 7.41 24.60
C TYR A 73 -9.19 7.10 26.05
N LYS A 74 -9.98 7.99 26.64
CA LYS A 74 -10.54 7.81 27.98
C LYS A 74 -12.05 7.60 27.90
N LEU A 75 -12.55 6.64 28.67
CA LEU A 75 -13.97 6.38 28.82
C LEU A 75 -14.62 7.48 29.69
N MET A 76 -15.63 8.18 29.17
CA MET A 76 -16.21 9.36 29.84
C MET A 76 -17.69 9.23 30.20
N TYR A 77 -18.47 8.41 29.47
CA TYR A 77 -19.93 8.31 29.65
C TYR A 77 -20.41 6.86 29.73
N ALA A 78 -19.73 6.03 30.52
CA ALA A 78 -20.06 4.62 30.64
C ALA A 78 -21.29 4.36 31.52
N HIS A 79 -22.08 3.36 31.14
CA HIS A 79 -23.11 2.80 32.02
C HIS A 79 -22.48 2.21 33.30
N SER A 80 -23.18 2.23 34.43
CA SER A 80 -22.67 1.73 35.73
C SER A 80 -22.19 0.28 35.70
N ASN A 81 -22.78 -0.52 34.81
CA ASN A 81 -22.48 -1.95 34.62
C ASN A 81 -21.54 -2.19 33.42
N SER A 82 -20.91 -1.14 32.87
CA SER A 82 -19.97 -1.29 31.78
C SER A 82 -18.73 -2.04 32.25
N THR A 83 -18.35 -3.08 31.51
CA THR A 83 -17.08 -3.80 31.70
C THR A 83 -15.96 -3.25 30.81
N ALA A 84 -16.23 -2.18 30.06
CA ALA A 84 -15.24 -1.58 29.18
C ALA A 84 -14.12 -0.92 29.99
N PRO A 85 -12.85 -1.05 29.57
CA PRO A 85 -11.72 -0.50 30.30
C PRO A 85 -11.75 1.04 30.32
N ALA A 86 -11.20 1.64 31.37
CA ALA A 86 -11.18 3.11 31.49
C ALA A 86 -10.37 3.81 30.38
N TRP A 87 -9.41 3.09 29.78
CA TRP A 87 -8.53 3.56 28.72
C TRP A 87 -8.48 2.57 27.58
N GLU A 88 -8.43 3.09 26.36
CA GLU A 88 -8.26 2.34 25.12
C GLU A 88 -7.29 3.05 24.19
N THR A 89 -6.68 2.30 23.27
CA THR A 89 -5.77 2.85 22.29
C THR A 89 -6.09 2.39 20.88
N LYS A 90 -5.76 3.21 19.89
CA LYS A 90 -5.78 2.83 18.48
C LYS A 90 -4.51 3.30 17.80
N THR A 91 -3.86 2.41 17.06
CA THR A 91 -2.67 2.75 16.27
C THR A 91 -3.09 3.06 14.84
N VAL A 92 -2.61 4.19 14.33
CA VAL A 92 -2.84 4.61 12.93
C VAL A 92 -1.53 5.16 12.37
N LEU A 93 -1.42 5.23 11.04
CA LEU A 93 -0.33 5.97 10.39
C LEU A 93 -0.28 7.40 10.93
N ALA A 94 0.92 7.94 11.13
CA ALA A 94 1.09 9.28 11.70
C ALA A 94 0.37 10.38 10.88
N SER A 95 0.25 10.18 9.56
CA SER A 95 -0.48 11.06 8.63
C SER A 95 -2.01 10.98 8.76
N ASN A 96 -2.55 9.91 9.33
CA ASN A 96 -3.99 9.73 9.47
C ASN A 96 -4.49 10.46 10.72
N SER A 97 -5.72 10.97 10.70
CA SER A 97 -6.33 11.58 11.89
C SER A 97 -6.79 10.51 12.88
N CYS A 98 -6.65 10.77 14.17
CA CYS A 98 -7.33 10.00 15.20
C CYS A 98 -8.82 10.39 15.22
N PRO A 99 -9.75 9.43 15.24
CA PRO A 99 -11.15 9.74 15.50
C PRO A 99 -11.29 10.53 16.81
N ALA A 100 -12.12 11.57 16.83
CA ALA A 100 -12.31 12.37 18.05
C ALA A 100 -12.96 11.56 19.18
N SER A 101 -13.86 10.63 18.83
CA SER A 101 -14.51 9.74 19.77
C SER A 101 -15.08 8.51 19.08
N TRP A 102 -15.45 7.50 19.87
CA TRP A 102 -16.24 6.37 19.39
C TRP A 102 -17.09 5.78 20.53
N THR A 103 -18.21 5.16 20.16
CA THR A 103 -19.16 4.57 21.09
C THR A 103 -18.94 3.07 21.22
N ILE A 104 -19.00 2.55 22.44
CA ILE A 104 -19.10 1.09 22.66
C ILE A 104 -20.57 0.65 22.56
N PRO A 105 -20.84 -0.55 22.03
CA PRO A 105 -22.19 -1.10 22.05
C PRO A 105 -22.63 -1.31 23.49
N GLY A 106 -23.86 -0.90 23.81
CA GLY A 106 -24.47 -1.17 25.11
C GLY A 106 -25.12 -2.56 25.16
N PRO A 107 -25.58 -2.96 26.35
CA PRO A 107 -26.27 -4.23 26.52
C PRO A 107 -27.48 -4.30 25.55
N TYR A 108 -27.60 -5.42 24.86
CA TYR A 108 -28.67 -5.70 23.87
C TYR A 108 -28.70 -4.75 22.65
N GLY A 109 -27.67 -3.93 22.42
CA GLY A 109 -27.51 -3.15 21.18
C GLY A 109 -28.44 -1.95 21.01
N HIS A 110 -29.24 -1.59 22.02
CA HIS A 110 -30.25 -0.53 21.92
C HIS A 110 -29.75 0.88 22.31
N ALA A 111 -28.61 0.99 23.00
CA ALA A 111 -28.00 2.26 23.38
C ALA A 111 -26.47 2.14 23.43
N PRO A 112 -25.69 3.23 23.33
CA PRO A 112 -24.26 3.19 23.59
C PRO A 112 -23.98 2.78 25.03
N GLY A 113 -23.12 1.79 25.24
CA GLY A 113 -22.66 1.37 26.56
C GLY A 113 -21.71 2.39 27.21
N GLY A 114 -21.21 3.32 26.40
CA GLY A 114 -20.27 4.36 26.77
C GLY A 114 -19.62 5.03 25.55
N VAL A 115 -18.83 6.07 25.82
CA VAL A 115 -18.11 6.83 24.80
C VAL A 115 -16.66 6.98 25.23
N TYR A 116 -15.76 6.59 24.32
CA TYR A 116 -14.33 6.88 24.40
C TYR A 116 -14.05 8.21 23.72
N ILE A 117 -13.38 9.11 24.44
CA ILE A 117 -13.00 10.44 23.94
C ILE A 117 -11.49 10.50 23.83
N HIS A 118 -11.01 10.93 22.67
CA HIS A 118 -9.59 11.12 22.41
C HIS A 118 -8.98 12.11 23.42
N GLN A 119 -7.78 11.80 23.91
CA GLN A 119 -7.09 12.62 24.89
C GLN A 119 -5.80 13.19 24.32
N HIS A 120 -4.94 12.32 23.78
CA HIS A 120 -3.64 12.70 23.26
C HIS A 120 -3.09 11.63 22.32
N ASP A 121 -2.02 12.00 21.61
CA ASP A 121 -1.29 11.13 20.68
C ASP A 121 0.10 10.84 21.21
N THR A 122 0.60 9.63 20.98
CA THR A 122 2.02 9.30 21.14
C THR A 122 2.58 8.77 19.82
N PHE A 123 3.73 9.28 19.40
CA PHE A 123 4.34 8.95 18.11
C PHE A 123 5.47 7.94 18.26
N PHE A 124 5.58 7.04 17.30
CA PHE A 124 6.69 6.10 17.22
C PHE A 124 6.97 5.71 15.78
N THR A 125 8.16 5.16 15.54
CA THR A 125 8.58 4.65 14.23
C THR A 125 8.75 3.14 14.31
N GLN A 126 8.34 2.44 13.28
CA GLN A 126 8.52 1.00 13.13
C GLN A 126 9.09 0.68 11.76
N GLN A 127 9.98 -0.32 11.69
CA GLN A 127 10.45 -0.86 10.43
C GLN A 127 9.42 -1.83 9.86
N GLU A 128 9.01 -1.57 8.62
CA GLU A 128 8.13 -2.45 7.87
C GLU A 128 8.81 -3.01 6.63
N SER A 129 8.49 -4.25 6.32
CA SER A 129 8.94 -4.92 5.10
C SER A 129 8.12 -4.42 3.91
N LYS A 130 8.80 -3.78 2.96
CA LYS A 130 8.23 -3.37 1.68
C LYS A 130 8.87 -4.15 0.55
N THR A 131 8.05 -4.73 -0.32
CA THR A 131 8.53 -5.33 -1.57
C THR A 131 8.79 -4.21 -2.58
N VAL A 132 9.99 -4.17 -3.13
CA VAL A 132 10.43 -3.14 -4.08
C VAL A 132 10.97 -3.81 -5.34
N ALA A 133 10.50 -3.32 -6.49
CA ALA A 133 11.02 -3.73 -7.79
C ALA A 133 12.47 -3.25 -7.98
N TYR A 134 13.35 -4.15 -8.38
CA TYR A 134 14.73 -3.84 -8.74
C TYR A 134 15.12 -4.62 -10.01
N ASN A 135 16.23 -4.22 -10.64
CA ASN A 135 16.75 -4.91 -11.85
C ASN A 135 15.69 -5.10 -12.96
N CYS A 136 14.90 -4.05 -13.22
CA CYS A 136 13.89 -4.09 -14.28
C CYS A 136 14.53 -4.08 -15.66
N ARG A 137 14.07 -4.97 -16.53
CA ARG A 137 14.56 -5.12 -17.90
C ARG A 137 13.42 -5.42 -18.86
N TRP A 138 13.63 -5.10 -20.12
CA TRP A 138 12.68 -5.43 -21.18
C TRP A 138 13.01 -6.80 -21.74
N GLU A 139 12.05 -7.71 -21.72
CA GLU A 139 12.17 -9.06 -22.28
C GLU A 139 11.02 -9.33 -23.24
N THR A 140 11.25 -10.20 -24.23
CA THR A 140 10.16 -10.77 -25.02
C THR A 140 9.60 -11.96 -24.26
N ARG A 141 8.31 -11.92 -23.93
CA ARG A 141 7.60 -13.00 -23.24
C ARG A 141 6.30 -13.32 -23.98
N SER A 142 5.88 -14.58 -23.95
CA SER A 142 4.54 -14.97 -24.37
C SER A 142 3.54 -14.53 -23.29
N VAL A 143 2.56 -13.73 -23.67
CA VAL A 143 1.52 -13.18 -22.79
C VAL A 143 0.16 -13.64 -23.30
N TRP A 144 -0.73 -14.01 -22.38
CA TRP A 144 -2.12 -14.30 -22.73
C TRP A 144 -2.88 -13.00 -22.96
N VAL A 145 -3.52 -12.89 -24.11
CA VAL A 145 -4.32 -11.73 -24.50
C VAL A 145 -5.78 -12.17 -24.57
N PRO A 146 -6.67 -11.65 -23.70
CA PRO A 146 -8.07 -12.02 -23.73
C PRO A 146 -8.76 -11.44 -24.97
N ASN A 147 -9.70 -12.20 -25.53
CA ASN A 147 -10.53 -11.74 -26.63
C ASN A 147 -11.43 -10.59 -26.15
N GLY A 148 -11.44 -9.47 -26.87
CA GLY A 148 -12.22 -8.28 -26.47
C GLY A 148 -11.53 -7.39 -25.43
N GLY A 149 -10.34 -7.75 -24.95
CA GLY A 149 -9.49 -6.89 -24.11
C GLY A 149 -9.81 -6.90 -22.61
N GLU A 150 -10.83 -7.64 -22.17
CA GLU A 150 -11.20 -7.78 -20.76
C GLU A 150 -10.92 -9.19 -20.25
N PHE A 151 -10.37 -9.30 -19.03
CA PHE A 151 -10.21 -10.59 -18.37
C PHE A 151 -11.56 -11.12 -17.90
N CYS A 152 -11.71 -12.44 -17.89
CA CYS A 152 -12.88 -13.06 -17.31
C CYS A 152 -12.93 -12.86 -15.79
N PRO A 153 -14.14 -12.74 -15.19
CA PRO A 153 -14.30 -12.66 -13.76
C PRO A 153 -13.63 -13.85 -13.07
N ILE A 154 -12.68 -13.57 -12.18
CA ILE A 154 -12.14 -14.55 -11.26
C ILE A 154 -13.07 -14.51 -10.05
N GLU A 155 -13.94 -15.51 -9.89
CA GLU A 155 -14.73 -15.62 -8.67
C GLU A 155 -13.78 -15.83 -7.48
N PRO A 156 -13.93 -15.08 -6.38
CA PRO A 156 -13.19 -15.39 -5.17
C PRO A 156 -13.64 -16.78 -4.71
N ASN A 157 -12.69 -17.72 -4.66
CA ASN A 157 -12.91 -19.03 -4.06
C ASN A 157 -13.63 -18.87 -2.72
N LYS A 158 -14.79 -19.51 -2.58
CA LYS A 158 -15.52 -19.62 -1.31
C LYS A 158 -14.75 -20.47 -0.31
#